data_AF-A0A3P5XXT8-F1
#
_entry.id   AF-A0A3P5XXT8-F1
#
_cell.length_a   1.000
_cell.length_b   1.000
_cell.length_c   1.000
_cell.angle_alpha   90.00
_cell.angle_beta   90.00
_cell.angle_gamma   90.00
#
_symmetry.space_group_name_H-M   'P 1'
#
loop_
_entity.id
_entity.type
_entity.pdbx_description
1 polymer ?
#
loop_
_entity_poly.entity_id
_entity_poly.type
_entity_poly.pdbx_seq_one_letter_code
_entity_poly.pdbx_strand_id
1 'polypeptide(L)'
;TLKDPRTGCNSICSVFSSSILYRVPLTILFLFFIYLWSTSTTVISGNVVHICISSRKLNDLYCLTAGTQPGLHVPASNFTNPVSENVIKSEEEKKRGSGLDQDSKPFNEKNLDSFLVDWDSETGEERYRYINSKDEDEETALKAVDKYLKIQRSWLSTGNNRNEQGSCEGKGIYVYDLPSKFNKDLLGECSDMVPWANFCSYFKNDALGESIESLGKGWFRTHQYSLEPIFHSRVLKHPCRVYDENLAKLFYVPFYGGIDVLRWHFKNVSEDIKDVLAIEVVKWLGSKQSWRKNSGKDHVFVLGKISWDFRRKNKLSWGSSLLEMEEMKNPTKLLIERNPWEVNDIAIPHPTFFHPKTDEDISNWQNKIIMKHRRSLISFAGGARPGNPDSIRSTLIDQCTSSPVQCRFLNCTSGGCDKPESVIELFQDSEFCLQPPGDSPTRKSVFDSLVAGCIPVIFDPYTAYYQYTWHLPEDHRTYSVYINKEELKTKKVNVIEKLMAMSLREREDMRSYIVHELLPGLVYGDPNGKFERFRDGFDITIDSLLRMISKKIVS
;
A
#
# COMPACT_ATOMS: atom_id res chain seq x y z
N THR A 1 -35.34 -57.60 -45.88
CA THR A 1 -34.13 -57.10 -45.18
C THR A 1 -34.44 -55.70 -44.69
N LEU A 2 -34.50 -55.58 -43.36
CA LEU A 2 -35.47 -54.75 -42.64
C LEU A 2 -35.03 -53.29 -42.44
N LYS A 3 -35.94 -52.39 -42.84
CA LYS A 3 -36.19 -51.04 -42.37
C LYS A 3 -37.68 -50.98 -42.03
N ASP A 4 -38.01 -50.20 -40.99
CA ASP A 4 -39.31 -49.73 -40.48
C ASP A 4 -40.41 -49.51 -41.58
N PRO A 5 -41.74 -49.36 -41.32
CA PRO A 5 -42.41 -49.23 -40.01
C PRO A 5 -43.88 -49.74 -39.88
N ARG A 6 -44.43 -49.52 -38.67
CA ARG A 6 -45.80 -49.03 -38.33
C ARG A 6 -47.00 -49.97 -38.08
N THR A 7 -47.58 -49.68 -36.90
CA THR A 7 -49.00 -49.50 -36.52
C THR A 7 -49.88 -50.67 -36.05
N GLY A 8 -50.20 -50.59 -34.75
CA GLY A 8 -51.57 -50.59 -34.18
C GLY A 8 -52.16 -51.97 -33.84
N CYS A 9 -52.96 -52.15 -32.79
CA CYS A 9 -53.44 -51.32 -31.70
C CYS A 9 -54.27 -52.23 -30.75
N ASN A 10 -54.43 -51.82 -29.48
CA ASN A 10 -55.55 -52.10 -28.57
C ASN A 10 -55.70 -53.51 -27.94
N SER A 11 -56.17 -53.71 -26.70
CA SER A 11 -56.53 -52.84 -25.55
C SER A 11 -57.09 -53.75 -24.41
N ILE A 12 -57.37 -53.14 -23.25
CA ILE A 12 -58.34 -53.50 -22.18
C ILE A 12 -57.68 -54.19 -20.95
N CYS A 13 -57.34 -53.48 -19.86
CA CYS A 13 -58.18 -53.01 -18.71
C CYS A 13 -58.77 -54.19 -17.90
N SER A 14 -58.86 -54.26 -16.57
CA SER A 14 -58.61 -53.43 -15.38
C SER A 14 -58.59 -54.42 -14.19
N VAL A 15 -58.18 -54.03 -12.97
CA VAL A 15 -59.07 -53.98 -11.78
C VAL A 15 -58.26 -53.48 -10.58
N PHE A 16 -58.94 -52.63 -9.82
CA PHE A 16 -58.59 -51.93 -8.60
C PHE A 16 -58.31 -52.82 -7.37
N SER A 17 -57.64 -52.18 -6.40
CA SER A 17 -57.87 -52.29 -4.94
C SER A 17 -56.86 -53.08 -4.11
N SER A 18 -55.85 -52.38 -3.59
CA SER A 18 -55.54 -52.28 -2.15
C SER A 18 -54.13 -51.69 -1.94
N SER A 19 -54.07 -50.44 -1.47
CA SER A 19 -52.95 -49.84 -0.70
C SER A 19 -53.18 -48.33 -0.62
N ILE A 20 -54.23 -47.92 0.09
CA ILE A 20 -54.38 -46.53 0.58
C ILE A 20 -53.47 -46.38 1.81
N LEU A 21 -52.18 -46.48 1.56
CA LEU A 21 -51.07 -46.22 2.47
C LEU A 21 -49.87 -46.14 1.53
N TYR A 22 -49.11 -45.04 1.61
CA TYR A 22 -47.95 -44.73 0.76
C TYR A 22 -48.24 -44.21 -0.66
N ARG A 23 -48.86 -43.03 -0.75
CA ARG A 23 -48.46 -42.01 -1.73
C ARG A 23 -48.62 -40.60 -1.16
N VAL A 24 -48.00 -40.34 -0.01
CA VAL A 24 -47.50 -38.99 0.25
C VAL A 24 -46.14 -38.95 -0.43
N PRO A 25 -45.93 -38.11 -1.47
CA PRO A 25 -44.62 -37.95 -2.10
C PRO A 25 -43.60 -37.69 -1.00
N LEU A 26 -42.45 -38.35 -1.05
CA LEU A 26 -41.36 -38.16 -0.07
C LEU A 26 -41.05 -36.67 0.12
N THR A 27 -41.24 -35.86 -0.93
CA THR A 27 -41.16 -34.40 -0.93
C THR A 27 -42.17 -33.71 -0.02
N ILE A 28 -43.43 -34.15 0.07
CA ILE A 28 -44.43 -33.56 0.98
C ILE A 28 -44.06 -33.88 2.44
N LEU A 29 -43.59 -35.11 2.71
CA LEU A 29 -43.13 -35.50 4.05
C LEU A 29 -41.85 -34.74 4.45
N PHE A 30 -40.94 -34.52 3.50
CA PHE A 30 -39.74 -33.70 3.68
C PHE A 30 -40.07 -32.21 3.89
N LEU A 31 -41.01 -31.65 3.13
CA LEU A 31 -41.50 -30.27 3.30
C LEU A 31 -42.24 -30.10 4.63
N PHE A 32 -42.99 -31.11 5.08
CA PHE A 32 -43.64 -31.10 6.39
C PHE A 32 -42.62 -31.14 7.54
N PHE A 33 -41.55 -31.92 7.41
CA PHE A 33 -40.44 -31.92 8.38
C PHE A 33 -39.65 -30.60 8.39
N ILE A 34 -39.43 -29.98 7.22
CA ILE A 34 -38.84 -28.63 7.13
C ILE A 34 -39.75 -27.60 7.82
N TYR A 35 -41.06 -27.65 7.56
CA TYR A 35 -42.04 -26.76 8.17
C TYR A 35 -42.12 -26.92 9.70
N LEU A 36 -42.05 -28.14 10.22
CA LEU A 36 -41.97 -28.43 11.67
C LEU A 36 -40.65 -27.96 12.31
N TRP A 37 -39.59 -27.77 11.53
CA TRP A 37 -38.25 -27.38 11.99
C TRP A 37 -37.90 -25.92 11.71
N SER A 38 -38.81 -25.15 11.11
CA SER A 38 -38.61 -23.74 10.81
C SER A 38 -39.79 -22.89 11.28
N THR A 39 -39.55 -21.95 12.18
CA THR A 39 -40.50 -20.86 12.43
C THR A 39 -40.25 -19.78 11.37
N SER A 40 -41.24 -19.51 10.53
CA SER A 40 -41.19 -18.41 9.57
C SER A 40 -42.16 -17.30 9.95
N THR A 41 -41.68 -16.06 9.95
CA THR A 41 -42.53 -14.87 10.12
C THR A 41 -42.57 -14.14 8.79
N THR A 42 -43.78 -13.95 8.25
CA THR A 42 -43.99 -13.17 7.03
C THR A 42 -44.45 -11.78 7.43
N VAL A 43 -43.66 -10.76 7.08
CA VAL A 43 -44.03 -9.37 7.30
C VAL A 43 -44.30 -8.74 5.94
N ILE A 44 -45.54 -8.26 5.77
CA ILE A 44 -45.96 -7.56 4.55
C ILE A 44 -46.01 -6.08 4.89
N SER A 45 -45.18 -5.27 4.23
CA SER A 45 -45.18 -3.82 4.36
C SER A 45 -45.18 -3.21 2.96
N GLY A 46 -46.33 -2.67 2.55
CA GLY A 46 -46.52 -2.09 1.21
C GLY A 46 -46.30 -3.11 0.08
N ASN A 47 -45.55 -2.71 -0.96
CA ASN A 47 -45.31 -3.52 -2.17
C ASN A 47 -44.12 -4.50 -2.05
N VAL A 48 -43.69 -4.82 -0.82
CA VAL A 48 -42.54 -5.69 -0.56
C VAL A 48 -42.93 -6.79 0.41
N VAL A 49 -42.63 -8.03 0.03
CA VAL A 49 -42.82 -9.22 0.87
C VAL A 49 -41.47 -9.65 1.43
N HIS A 50 -41.37 -9.67 2.76
CA HIS A 50 -40.22 -10.22 3.47
C HIS A 50 -40.59 -11.58 4.10
N ILE A 51 -39.85 -12.63 3.75
CA ILE A 51 -39.97 -13.96 4.32
C ILE A 51 -38.69 -14.27 5.08
N CYS A 52 -38.78 -14.36 6.40
CA CYS A 52 -37.66 -14.73 7.27
C CYS A 52 -37.84 -16.14 7.81
N ILE A 53 -36.78 -16.96 7.72
CA ILE A 53 -36.75 -18.35 8.15
C ILE A 53 -35.66 -18.50 9.23
N SER A 54 -36.05 -19.05 10.38
CA SER A 54 -35.13 -19.47 11.45
C SER A 54 -35.07 -20.99 11.52
N SER A 55 -33.89 -21.57 11.74
CA SER A 55 -33.70 -23.00 11.99
C SER A 55 -32.66 -23.22 13.08
N ARG A 56 -32.87 -24.23 13.94
CA ARG A 56 -31.98 -24.55 15.08
C ARG A 56 -30.53 -24.91 14.70
N LYS A 57 -30.20 -25.06 13.42
CA LYS A 57 -28.85 -25.33 12.90
C LYS A 57 -28.19 -24.13 12.20
N LEU A 58 -28.92 -23.03 11.97
CA LEU A 58 -28.39 -21.78 11.43
C LEU A 58 -28.27 -20.81 12.59
N ASN A 59 -27.06 -20.34 12.88
CA ASN A 59 -26.84 -19.39 13.97
C ASN A 59 -27.38 -17.98 13.67
N ASP A 60 -27.80 -17.71 12.42
CA ASP A 60 -28.34 -16.43 11.97
C ASP A 60 -29.67 -16.58 11.20
N LEU A 61 -30.53 -15.55 11.31
CA LEU A 61 -31.86 -15.48 10.68
C LEU A 61 -31.74 -15.23 9.17
N TYR A 62 -32.34 -16.07 8.33
CA TYR A 62 -32.23 -15.92 6.87
C TYR A 62 -33.51 -15.31 6.28
N CYS A 63 -33.40 -14.11 5.70
CA CYS A 63 -34.55 -13.36 5.16
C CYS A 63 -34.44 -13.14 3.65
N LEU A 64 -35.53 -13.46 2.92
CA LEU A 64 -35.69 -13.18 1.49
C LEU A 64 -36.69 -12.04 1.29
N THR A 65 -36.34 -11.10 0.42
CA THR A 65 -37.15 -9.91 0.11
C THR A 65 -37.50 -9.90 -1.36
N ALA A 66 -38.78 -9.79 -1.71
CA ALA A 66 -39.24 -9.62 -3.07
C ALA A 66 -40.16 -8.41 -3.18
N GLY A 67 -39.85 -7.49 -4.09
CA GLY A 67 -40.65 -6.30 -4.39
C GLY A 67 -40.89 -6.17 -5.90
N THR A 68 -42.03 -5.61 -6.28
CA THR A 68 -42.44 -5.46 -7.69
C THR A 68 -42.19 -4.04 -8.20
N GLN A 69 -40.95 -3.67 -8.52
CA GLN A 69 -40.59 -2.66 -9.55
C GLN A 69 -39.10 -2.82 -9.98
N PRO A 70 -38.76 -2.60 -11.27
CA PRO A 70 -37.41 -2.78 -11.79
C PRO A 70 -36.59 -1.50 -11.65
N GLY A 71 -35.46 -1.61 -10.95
CA GLY A 71 -34.44 -0.56 -10.85
C GLY A 71 -34.04 -0.33 -9.41
N LEU A 72 -32.98 -0.98 -8.94
CA LEU A 72 -32.31 -0.54 -7.73
C LEU A 72 -30.84 -0.91 -7.66
N HIS A 73 -30.12 0.07 -7.12
CA HIS A 73 -28.81 0.07 -6.52
C HIS A 73 -28.45 -1.19 -5.70
N VAL A 74 -27.15 -1.45 -5.68
CA VAL A 74 -26.43 -2.42 -4.84
C VAL A 74 -26.55 -2.05 -3.34
N PRO A 75 -26.90 -2.98 -2.43
CA PRO A 75 -26.95 -2.68 -1.00
C PRO A 75 -25.61 -2.97 -0.30
N ALA A 76 -25.28 -2.07 0.63
CA ALA A 76 -24.23 -2.19 1.63
C ALA A 76 -24.53 -3.31 2.64
N SER A 77 -23.50 -4.06 3.04
CA SER A 77 -23.57 -5.05 4.12
C SER A 77 -23.05 -4.44 5.43
N ASN A 78 -23.97 -4.14 6.36
CA ASN A 78 -23.66 -3.85 7.76
C ASN A 78 -23.47 -5.16 8.55
N PHE A 79 -22.32 -5.32 9.19
CA PHE A 79 -22.15 -6.17 10.37
C PHE A 79 -21.45 -5.36 11.46
N THR A 80 -22.23 -4.78 12.37
CA THR A 80 -21.78 -4.33 13.69
C THR A 80 -22.79 -4.85 14.71
N ASN A 81 -22.37 -5.85 15.51
CA ASN A 81 -23.08 -6.19 16.74
C ASN A 81 -22.44 -5.40 17.90
N PRO A 82 -23.22 -4.68 18.73
CA PRO A 82 -22.73 -3.99 19.89
C PRO A 82 -22.56 -4.96 21.07
N VAL A 83 -21.43 -4.87 21.77
CA VAL A 83 -21.25 -5.47 23.11
C VAL A 83 -21.91 -4.53 24.13
N SER A 84 -22.76 -5.09 24.98
CA SER A 84 -23.56 -4.37 25.97
C SER A 84 -22.72 -3.75 27.09
N GLU A 85 -22.86 -2.44 27.29
CA GLU A 85 -22.55 -1.75 28.54
C GLU A 85 -23.71 -1.93 29.52
N ASN A 86 -23.44 -2.57 30.65
CA ASN A 86 -24.10 -2.34 31.92
C ASN A 86 -23.21 -2.96 32.98
N VAL A 87 -22.75 -2.15 33.95
CA VAL A 87 -22.60 -2.47 35.39
C VAL A 87 -21.69 -1.42 36.05
N ILE A 88 -22.29 -0.69 37.02
CA ILE A 88 -21.73 0.14 38.11
C ILE A 88 -21.52 1.64 37.84
N LYS A 89 -22.58 2.40 38.17
CA LYS A 89 -22.48 3.68 38.90
C LYS A 89 -22.14 3.40 40.36
N SER A 90 -21.16 4.11 40.91
CA SER A 90 -21.26 4.92 42.15
C SER A 90 -19.91 5.05 42.85
N GLU A 91 -19.45 6.30 43.01
CA GLU A 91 -18.91 6.93 44.22
C GLU A 91 -17.80 7.93 43.87
N GLU A 92 -18.19 9.21 43.84
CA GLU A 92 -17.29 10.34 44.01
C GLU A 92 -16.91 10.43 45.48
N GLU A 93 -15.61 10.48 45.80
CA GLU A 93 -15.13 11.36 46.87
C GLU A 93 -13.65 11.75 46.72
N LYS A 94 -13.43 13.05 46.96
CA LYS A 94 -12.21 13.87 46.99
C LYS A 94 -10.90 13.19 47.40
N LYS A 95 -9.81 13.55 46.69
CA LYS A 95 -8.58 14.09 47.32
C LYS A 95 -7.67 14.86 46.34
N ARG A 96 -7.24 16.02 46.82
CA ARG A 96 -6.24 16.96 46.27
C ARG A 96 -4.84 16.34 46.37
N GLY A 97 -4.01 16.47 45.33
CA GLY A 97 -2.57 16.17 45.40
C GLY A 97 -1.89 16.21 44.04
N SER A 98 -0.87 17.05 43.93
CA SER A 98 -0.08 17.45 42.75
C SER A 98 0.79 16.36 42.11
N GLY A 99 0.90 16.37 40.77
CA GLY A 99 1.94 15.67 40.00
C GLY A 99 1.49 15.45 38.54
N LEU A 100 2.15 16.12 37.59
CA LEU A 100 1.83 16.08 36.16
C LEU A 100 2.39 14.80 35.50
N ASP A 101 1.50 13.88 35.13
CA ASP A 101 1.69 12.85 34.11
C ASP A 101 0.50 12.98 33.13
N GLN A 102 0.75 13.10 31.82
CA GLN A 102 -0.30 13.15 30.80
C GLN A 102 -0.28 11.87 29.96
N ASP A 103 -1.20 10.96 30.32
CA ASP A 103 -1.69 9.86 29.50
C ASP A 103 -2.96 10.30 28.75
N SER A 104 -3.06 9.86 27.50
CA SER A 104 -4.13 10.12 26.53
C SER A 104 -5.48 9.51 26.92
N LYS A 105 -6.59 10.26 26.74
CA LYS A 105 -7.98 9.75 26.75
C LYS A 105 -8.77 10.26 25.51
N PRO A 106 -9.90 9.61 25.14
CA PRO A 106 -10.42 9.58 23.77
C PRO A 106 -11.51 10.61 23.46
N PHE A 107 -11.50 11.12 22.22
CA PHE A 107 -12.39 12.19 21.71
C PHE A 107 -13.66 11.67 21.00
N ASN A 108 -14.76 12.42 21.14
CA ASN A 108 -16.10 12.11 20.63
C ASN A 108 -16.53 13.14 19.56
N GLU A 109 -17.24 12.69 18.51
CA GLU A 109 -17.55 13.45 17.29
C GLU A 109 -18.74 14.41 17.43
N LYS A 110 -18.64 15.64 16.87
CA LYS A 110 -19.68 16.25 16.01
C LYS A 110 -19.32 17.67 15.50
N ASN A 111 -19.68 17.88 14.22
CA ASN A 111 -19.79 19.11 13.41
C ASN A 111 -18.52 19.70 12.77
N LEU A 112 -18.42 19.44 11.46
CA LEU A 112 -17.39 19.87 10.51
C LEU A 112 -18.10 20.65 9.40
N ASP A 113 -17.82 21.95 9.25
CA ASP A 113 -18.20 22.70 8.06
C ASP A 113 -17.12 23.74 7.66
N SER A 114 -16.56 23.50 6.48
CA SER A 114 -15.69 24.33 5.61
C SER A 114 -14.46 25.09 6.16
N PHE A 115 -13.28 24.56 5.79
CA PHE A 115 -11.91 25.13 5.72
C PHE A 115 -11.28 25.77 6.96
N LEU A 116 -10.67 24.97 7.84
CA LEU A 116 -9.83 25.50 8.93
C LEU A 116 -8.62 24.61 9.24
N VAL A 117 -7.51 25.27 9.60
CA VAL A 117 -6.45 24.71 10.44
C VAL A 117 -7.12 24.29 11.75
N ASP A 118 -7.12 23.00 12.06
CA ASP A 118 -7.73 22.53 13.31
C ASP A 118 -6.64 22.44 14.38
N TRP A 119 -6.77 23.28 15.41
CA TRP A 119 -6.02 23.16 16.65
C TRP A 119 -6.72 22.11 17.49
N ASP A 120 -6.10 20.95 17.61
CA ASP A 120 -6.59 19.86 18.44
C ASP A 120 -6.53 20.31 19.91
N SER A 121 -7.66 20.79 20.45
CA SER A 121 -7.70 21.40 21.79
C SER A 121 -7.33 20.45 22.94
N GLU A 122 -7.31 19.13 22.69
CA GLU A 122 -6.89 18.12 23.68
C GLU A 122 -5.37 17.90 23.68
N THR A 123 -4.72 18.06 22.53
CA THR A 123 -3.27 17.78 22.36
C THR A 123 -2.42 19.02 22.11
N GLY A 124 -3.03 20.14 21.71
CA GLY A 124 -2.36 21.37 21.36
C GLY A 124 -1.58 21.32 20.04
N GLU A 125 -1.93 20.43 19.11
CA GLU A 125 -1.25 20.30 17.80
C GLU A 125 -2.11 20.80 16.63
N GLU A 126 -1.49 21.51 15.69
CA GLU A 126 -2.09 21.87 14.39
C GLU A 126 -2.14 20.64 13.47
N ARG A 127 -3.35 20.17 13.09
CA ARG A 127 -3.48 19.02 12.17
C ARG A 127 -3.78 19.46 10.73
N TYR A 128 -3.01 18.97 9.76
CA TYR A 128 -3.23 19.23 8.33
C TYR A 128 -4.29 18.29 7.74
N ARG A 129 -5.50 18.78 7.45
CA ARG A 129 -6.42 18.09 6.53
C ARG A 129 -6.22 18.61 5.10
N TYR A 130 -5.68 17.76 4.22
CA TYR A 130 -5.45 18.08 2.80
C TYR A 130 -6.65 17.78 1.90
N ILE A 131 -7.60 16.98 2.40
CA ILE A 131 -8.84 16.58 1.72
C ILE A 131 -10.02 17.04 2.56
N ASN A 132 -10.96 17.72 1.93
CA ASN A 132 -12.27 17.98 2.52
C ASN A 132 -13.19 16.80 2.17
N SER A 133 -13.77 16.17 3.19
CA SER A 133 -14.79 15.16 2.99
C SER A 133 -16.01 15.77 2.30
N LYS A 134 -16.61 15.02 1.38
CA LYS A 134 -17.85 15.40 0.70
C LYS A 134 -19.08 14.86 1.42
N ASP A 135 -18.90 13.80 2.20
CA ASP A 135 -19.93 13.11 2.95
C ASP A 135 -19.35 12.44 4.21
N GLU A 136 -20.23 11.90 5.05
CA GLU A 136 -19.89 11.22 6.30
C GLU A 136 -19.05 9.95 6.09
N ASP A 137 -19.26 9.24 4.98
CA ASP A 137 -18.51 8.02 4.65
C ASP A 137 -17.05 8.36 4.34
N GLU A 138 -16.80 9.41 3.55
CA GLU A 138 -15.46 9.93 3.26
C GLU A 138 -14.79 10.48 4.52
N GLU A 139 -15.54 11.16 5.40
CA GLU A 139 -15.00 11.61 6.69
C GLU A 139 -14.56 10.43 7.57
N THR A 140 -15.39 9.40 7.65
CA THR A 140 -15.09 8.17 8.40
C THR A 140 -13.86 7.47 7.83
N ALA A 141 -13.75 7.39 6.50
CA ALA A 141 -12.60 6.82 5.82
C ALA A 141 -11.31 7.61 6.10
N LEU A 142 -11.36 8.95 6.10
CA LEU A 142 -10.21 9.81 6.41
C LEU A 142 -9.78 9.66 7.88
N LYS A 143 -10.73 9.60 8.83
CA LYS A 143 -10.44 9.34 10.25
C LYS A 143 -9.75 7.99 10.46
N ALA A 144 -10.16 6.96 9.71
CA ALA A 144 -9.51 5.65 9.76
C ALA A 144 -8.05 5.74 9.27
N VAL A 145 -7.79 6.48 8.19
CA VAL A 145 -6.44 6.71 7.68
C VAL A 145 -5.57 7.43 8.73
N ASP A 146 -6.06 8.52 9.34
CA ASP A 146 -5.36 9.25 10.40
C ASP A 146 -4.99 8.34 11.57
N LYS A 147 -5.94 7.50 12.02
CA LYS A 147 -5.71 6.51 13.07
C LYS A 147 -4.59 5.54 12.69
N TYR A 148 -4.60 5.02 11.47
CA TYR A 148 -3.57 4.08 11.02
C TYR A 148 -2.21 4.75 10.82
N LEU A 149 -2.16 6.02 10.41
CA LEU A 149 -0.92 6.79 10.36
C LEU A 149 -0.29 6.92 11.75
N LYS A 150 -1.08 7.28 12.77
CA LYS A 150 -0.61 7.37 14.16
C LYS A 150 -0.09 6.02 14.67
N ILE A 151 -0.82 4.94 14.40
CA ILE A 151 -0.39 3.58 14.78
C ILE A 151 0.96 3.24 14.13
N GLN A 152 1.11 3.45 12.83
CA GLN A 152 2.35 3.14 12.12
C GLN A 152 3.52 4.02 12.59
N ARG A 153 3.30 5.31 12.83
CA ARG A 153 4.33 6.20 13.42
C ARG A 153 4.77 5.74 14.81
N SER A 154 3.87 5.19 15.63
CA SER A 154 4.23 4.65 16.95
C SER A 154 5.22 3.47 16.90
N TRP A 155 5.32 2.80 15.74
CA TRP A 155 6.24 1.71 15.47
C TRP A 155 7.59 2.17 14.92
N LEU A 156 7.72 3.42 14.51
CA LEU A 156 8.98 3.97 13.99
C LEU A 156 10.09 3.88 15.06
N SER A 157 11.24 3.37 14.65
CA SER A 157 12.46 3.36 15.46
C SER A 157 13.27 4.64 15.26
N THR A 158 13.26 5.52 16.26
CA THR A 158 13.94 6.83 16.22
C THR A 158 15.48 6.74 16.32
N GLY A 159 16.06 5.55 16.50
CA GLY A 159 17.52 5.36 16.48
C GLY A 159 18.27 5.98 17.66
N ASN A 160 17.57 6.50 18.67
CA ASN A 160 18.18 7.11 19.87
C ASN A 160 18.90 6.08 20.77
N ASN A 161 18.74 4.78 20.54
CA ASN A 161 19.44 3.71 21.26
C ASN A 161 20.73 3.28 20.51
N ARG A 162 21.60 4.24 20.15
CA ARG A 162 22.89 3.93 19.49
C ARG A 162 23.82 3.05 20.35
N ASN A 163 23.62 3.02 21.67
CA ASN A 163 24.41 2.19 22.58
C ASN A 163 24.10 0.67 22.47
N GLU A 164 23.02 0.27 21.79
CA GLU A 164 22.64 -1.14 21.56
C GLU A 164 22.73 -1.56 20.08
N GLN A 165 23.32 -0.72 19.23
CA GLN A 165 23.28 -0.84 17.77
C GLN A 165 24.02 -2.10 17.23
N GLY A 166 24.71 -2.85 18.09
CA GLY A 166 25.33 -4.14 17.78
C GLY A 166 24.72 -5.36 18.48
N SER A 167 23.76 -5.21 19.40
CA SER A 167 23.16 -6.37 20.07
C SER A 167 22.00 -6.94 19.25
N CYS A 168 22.16 -8.20 18.84
CA CYS A 168 21.13 -8.99 18.18
C CYS A 168 20.25 -9.79 19.14
N GLU A 169 20.44 -9.63 20.45
CA GLU A 169 19.61 -10.28 21.46
C GLU A 169 18.14 -9.86 21.28
N GLY A 170 17.26 -10.84 21.11
CA GLY A 170 15.84 -10.61 20.85
C GLY A 170 15.51 -10.01 19.47
N LYS A 171 16.49 -9.86 18.57
CA LYS A 171 16.34 -9.24 17.23
C LYS A 171 16.62 -10.21 16.07
N GLY A 172 16.60 -11.52 16.33
CA GLY A 172 16.88 -12.53 15.30
C GLY A 172 15.94 -12.41 14.09
N ILE A 173 16.51 -12.40 12.88
CA ILE A 173 15.77 -12.36 11.63
C ILE A 173 15.97 -13.68 10.91
N TYR A 174 14.91 -14.48 10.77
CA TYR A 174 14.96 -15.69 9.97
C TYR A 174 14.50 -15.40 8.55
N VAL A 175 15.29 -15.87 7.58
CA VAL A 175 14.97 -15.78 6.15
C VAL A 175 14.60 -17.17 5.68
N TYR A 176 13.36 -17.35 5.22
CA TYR A 176 12.95 -18.64 4.67
C TYR A 176 13.76 -19.01 3.43
N ASP A 177 14.19 -20.26 3.36
CA ASP A 177 14.69 -20.87 2.14
C ASP A 177 13.51 -21.35 1.28
N LEU A 178 12.94 -20.42 0.51
CA LEU A 178 11.84 -20.70 -0.41
C LEU A 178 12.35 -21.42 -1.66
N PRO A 179 11.57 -22.36 -2.24
CA PRO A 179 11.81 -22.86 -3.60
C PRO A 179 12.07 -21.71 -4.60
N SER A 180 13.07 -21.88 -5.47
CA SER A 180 13.57 -20.83 -6.36
C SER A 180 12.51 -20.22 -7.29
N LYS A 181 11.45 -20.98 -7.61
CA LYS A 181 10.30 -20.51 -8.39
C LYS A 181 9.60 -19.28 -7.80
N PHE A 182 9.74 -19.06 -6.49
CA PHE A 182 9.17 -17.90 -5.79
C PHE A 182 10.08 -16.66 -5.83
N ASN A 183 11.32 -16.79 -6.29
CA ASN A 183 12.28 -15.67 -6.34
C ASN A 183 13.26 -15.75 -7.51
N LYS A 184 14.37 -16.48 -7.38
CA LYS A 184 15.52 -16.44 -8.30
C LYS A 184 15.14 -16.79 -9.73
N ASP A 185 14.23 -17.75 -9.93
CA ASP A 185 13.81 -18.18 -11.27
C ASP A 185 13.05 -17.06 -11.99
N LEU A 186 12.29 -16.23 -11.25
CA LEU A 186 11.59 -15.07 -11.81
C LEU A 186 12.54 -14.02 -12.36
N LEU A 187 13.73 -13.86 -11.76
CA LEU A 187 14.77 -12.97 -12.28
C LEU A 187 15.46 -13.56 -13.51
N GLY A 188 15.48 -14.89 -13.65
CA GLY A 188 15.99 -15.57 -14.84
C GLY A 188 15.12 -15.35 -16.09
N GLU A 189 13.83 -15.07 -15.91
CA GLU A 189 12.86 -14.77 -16.98
C GLU A 189 12.89 -13.29 -17.42
N CYS A 190 13.94 -12.54 -17.06
CA CYS A 190 14.05 -11.09 -17.26
C CYS A 190 13.99 -10.60 -18.71
N SER A 191 14.32 -11.44 -19.70
CA SER A 191 14.21 -11.06 -21.11
C SER A 191 12.77 -11.02 -21.61
N ASP A 192 11.89 -11.82 -21.00
CA ASP A 192 10.55 -12.12 -21.52
C ASP A 192 9.45 -11.61 -20.57
N MET A 193 9.84 -10.86 -19.54
CA MET A 193 8.93 -10.35 -18.51
C MET A 193 7.95 -9.32 -19.06
N VAL A 194 8.43 -8.40 -19.91
CA VAL A 194 7.63 -7.33 -20.53
C VAL A 194 7.88 -7.32 -22.05
N PRO A 195 6.84 -7.26 -22.91
CA PRO A 195 7.00 -7.48 -24.36
C PRO A 195 7.91 -6.48 -25.10
N TRP A 196 8.14 -5.30 -24.53
CA TRP A 196 8.86 -4.19 -25.19
C TRP A 196 10.17 -3.81 -24.50
N ALA A 197 10.60 -4.54 -23.46
CA ALA A 197 11.82 -4.22 -22.73
C ALA A 197 12.47 -5.45 -22.11
N ASN A 198 13.81 -5.52 -22.20
CA ASN A 198 14.61 -6.53 -21.52
C ASN A 198 15.02 -6.00 -20.13
N PHE A 199 14.64 -6.72 -19.07
CA PHE A 199 14.88 -6.31 -17.68
C PHE A 199 16.20 -6.81 -17.10
N CYS A 200 16.96 -7.65 -17.82
CA CYS A 200 18.13 -8.32 -17.27
C CYS A 200 19.23 -7.35 -16.82
N SER A 201 19.38 -6.20 -17.48
CA SER A 201 20.31 -5.15 -17.07
C SER A 201 19.96 -4.56 -15.69
N TYR A 202 18.68 -4.51 -15.33
CA TYR A 202 18.21 -4.02 -14.03
C TYR A 202 18.45 -5.00 -12.89
N PHE A 203 18.66 -6.29 -13.19
CA PHE A 203 18.91 -7.32 -12.17
C PHE A 203 20.41 -7.61 -11.95
N LYS A 204 21.31 -6.89 -12.64
CA LYS A 204 22.75 -6.89 -12.32
C LYS A 204 23.01 -6.24 -10.97
N ASN A 205 24.20 -6.54 -10.40
CA ASN A 205 24.67 -5.96 -9.14
C ASN A 205 23.64 -6.07 -8.01
N ASP A 206 23.19 -7.28 -7.67
CA ASP A 206 22.15 -7.49 -6.65
C ASP A 206 20.85 -6.68 -6.92
N ALA A 207 20.48 -6.55 -8.20
CA ALA A 207 19.35 -5.77 -8.71
C ALA A 207 19.40 -4.25 -8.50
N LEU A 208 20.58 -3.70 -8.17
CA LEU A 208 20.84 -2.27 -8.29
C LEU A 208 20.83 -1.82 -9.77
N GLY A 209 21.11 -2.73 -10.71
CA GLY A 209 21.20 -2.44 -12.14
C GLY A 209 22.62 -2.11 -12.60
N GLU A 210 22.78 -1.66 -13.84
CA GLU A 210 24.09 -1.28 -14.38
C GLU A 210 24.62 0.02 -13.76
N SER A 211 25.92 0.10 -13.50
CA SER A 211 26.56 1.31 -12.97
C SER A 211 26.48 2.47 -13.95
N ILE A 212 26.30 3.69 -13.44
CA ILE A 212 26.24 4.93 -14.21
C ILE A 212 27.53 5.72 -13.95
N GLU A 213 28.56 5.46 -14.75
CA GLU A 213 29.90 6.05 -14.57
C GLU A 213 29.88 7.58 -14.58
N SER A 214 29.03 8.19 -15.40
CA SER A 214 28.89 9.65 -15.55
C SER A 214 28.37 10.35 -14.30
N LEU A 215 27.60 9.66 -13.44
CA LEU A 215 27.12 10.21 -12.16
C LEU A 215 28.08 9.91 -11.01
N GLY A 216 28.99 8.95 -11.20
CA GLY A 216 30.04 8.56 -10.27
C GLY A 216 29.73 7.29 -9.49
N LYS A 217 30.53 7.01 -8.46
CA LYS A 217 30.38 5.82 -7.62
C LYS A 217 29.03 5.81 -6.89
N GLY A 218 28.45 4.62 -6.75
CA GLY A 218 27.16 4.42 -6.07
C GLY A 218 25.94 4.75 -6.94
N TRP A 219 26.09 5.12 -8.21
CA TRP A 219 24.97 5.38 -9.10
C TRP A 219 24.70 4.19 -10.01
N PHE A 220 23.45 3.76 -10.07
CA PHE A 220 23.02 2.61 -10.85
C PHE A 220 21.72 2.90 -11.59
N ARG A 221 21.49 2.17 -12.69
CA ARG A 221 20.25 2.20 -13.48
C ARG A 221 19.13 1.44 -12.77
N THR A 222 18.87 1.77 -11.51
CA THR A 222 17.92 1.05 -10.66
C THR A 222 16.50 1.17 -11.18
N HIS A 223 15.85 0.04 -11.39
CA HIS A 223 14.46 0.01 -11.83
C HIS A 223 13.50 0.21 -10.64
N GLN A 224 12.38 0.89 -10.87
CA GLN A 224 11.39 1.19 -9.82
C GLN A 224 10.78 -0.05 -9.13
N TYR A 225 10.86 -1.22 -9.78
CA TYR A 225 10.33 -2.50 -9.27
C TYR A 225 11.42 -3.44 -8.75
N SER A 226 12.67 -2.99 -8.58
CA SER A 226 13.79 -3.81 -8.07
C SER A 226 13.80 -3.95 -6.54
N LEU A 227 12.80 -3.42 -5.82
CA LEU A 227 12.82 -3.37 -4.35
C LEU A 227 12.98 -4.76 -3.70
N GLU A 228 12.29 -5.79 -4.21
CA GLU A 228 12.27 -7.14 -3.64
C GLU A 228 13.67 -7.80 -3.63
N PRO A 229 14.40 -7.88 -4.77
CA PRO A 229 15.76 -8.41 -4.76
C PRO A 229 16.76 -7.55 -4.00
N ILE A 230 16.66 -6.21 -4.05
CA ILE A 230 17.54 -5.31 -3.30
C ILE A 230 17.39 -5.56 -1.79
N PHE A 231 16.14 -5.58 -1.30
CA PHE A 231 15.85 -5.81 0.11
C PHE A 231 16.27 -7.23 0.53
N HIS A 232 16.00 -8.25 -0.30
CA HIS A 232 16.41 -9.62 -0.01
C HIS A 232 17.93 -9.75 0.13
N SER A 233 18.72 -9.16 -0.78
CA SER A 233 20.19 -9.19 -0.70
C SER A 233 20.71 -8.56 0.60
N ARG A 234 20.06 -7.49 1.06
CA ARG A 234 20.36 -6.83 2.34
C ARG A 234 20.00 -7.69 3.55
N VAL A 235 18.80 -8.28 3.61
CA VAL A 235 18.41 -9.15 4.74
C VAL A 235 19.35 -10.36 4.87
N LEU A 236 19.77 -10.95 3.74
CA LEU A 236 20.67 -12.10 3.75
C LEU A 236 22.03 -11.81 4.42
N LYS A 237 22.46 -10.53 4.42
CA LYS A 237 23.73 -10.04 4.97
C LYS A 237 23.56 -9.31 6.31
N HIS A 238 22.33 -9.23 6.84
CA HIS A 238 22.06 -8.53 8.09
C HIS A 238 22.75 -9.23 9.29
N PRO A 239 23.40 -8.48 10.20
CA PRO A 239 24.17 -9.07 11.31
C PRO A 239 23.30 -9.90 12.27
N CYS A 240 22.01 -9.57 12.41
CA CYS A 240 21.08 -10.33 13.26
C CYS A 240 20.35 -11.45 12.52
N ARG A 241 20.80 -11.85 11.32
CA ARG A 241 20.22 -13.00 10.63
C ARG A 241 20.51 -14.28 11.42
N VAL A 242 19.48 -15.09 11.64
CA VAL A 242 19.58 -16.40 12.30
C VAL A 242 19.17 -17.52 11.35
N TYR A 243 19.71 -18.72 11.60
CA TYR A 243 19.41 -19.93 10.82
C TYR A 243 18.54 -20.94 11.58
N ASP A 244 18.29 -20.70 12.87
CA ASP A 244 17.34 -21.45 13.68
C ASP A 244 16.07 -20.59 13.85
N GLU A 245 14.92 -21.14 13.44
CA GLU A 245 13.61 -20.49 13.58
C GLU A 245 13.27 -20.15 15.04
N ASN A 246 13.81 -20.88 16.01
CA ASN A 246 13.55 -20.65 17.44
C ASN A 246 14.24 -19.38 17.98
N LEU A 247 15.28 -18.91 17.29
CA LEU A 247 16.00 -17.69 17.64
C LEU A 247 15.40 -16.45 16.95
N ALA A 248 14.41 -16.66 16.08
CA ALA A 248 13.83 -15.61 15.26
C ALA A 248 12.76 -14.83 16.02
N LYS A 249 12.82 -13.51 15.87
CA LYS A 249 11.75 -12.57 16.23
C LYS A 249 10.94 -12.14 15.00
N LEU A 250 11.59 -12.05 13.85
CA LEU A 250 11.03 -11.62 12.57
C LEU A 250 11.27 -12.71 11.53
N PHE A 251 10.24 -13.05 10.75
CA PHE A 251 10.32 -14.00 9.65
C PHE A 251 10.19 -13.27 8.31
N TYR A 252 11.28 -13.17 7.56
CA TYR A 252 11.30 -12.61 6.21
C TYR A 252 10.92 -13.69 5.19
N VAL A 253 9.90 -13.40 4.37
CA VAL A 253 9.44 -14.27 3.28
C VAL A 253 9.97 -13.71 1.95
N PRO A 254 11.00 -14.33 1.32
CA PRO A 254 11.59 -13.84 0.08
C PRO A 254 10.77 -14.24 -1.15
N PHE A 255 9.48 -13.88 -1.19
CA PHE A 255 8.62 -14.05 -2.36
C PHE A 255 8.66 -12.78 -3.21
N TYR A 256 9.04 -12.89 -4.49
CA TYR A 256 9.08 -11.76 -5.41
C TYR A 256 7.74 -11.58 -6.12
N GLY A 257 6.70 -11.29 -5.34
CA GLY A 257 5.33 -11.14 -5.83
C GLY A 257 5.16 -9.99 -6.81
N GLY A 258 5.90 -8.89 -6.64
CA GLY A 258 5.89 -7.75 -7.57
C GLY A 258 6.46 -8.12 -8.94
N ILE A 259 7.56 -8.87 -8.96
CA ILE A 259 8.14 -9.42 -10.19
C ILE A 259 7.19 -10.45 -10.83
N ASP A 260 6.57 -11.34 -10.04
CA ASP A 260 5.57 -12.30 -10.52
C ASP A 260 4.38 -11.59 -11.17
N VAL A 261 3.86 -10.54 -10.55
CA VAL A 261 2.78 -9.73 -11.13
C VAL A 261 3.24 -9.06 -12.44
N LEU A 262 4.47 -8.50 -12.45
CA LEU A 262 5.01 -7.81 -13.63
C LEU A 262 5.13 -8.72 -14.85
N ARG A 263 5.53 -9.99 -14.67
CA ARG A 263 5.70 -10.94 -15.78
C ARG A 263 4.38 -11.27 -16.50
N TRP A 264 3.24 -11.00 -15.85
CA TRP A 264 1.90 -11.27 -16.38
C TRP A 264 1.10 -10.03 -16.77
N HIS A 265 1.52 -8.83 -16.38
CA HIS A 265 0.75 -7.58 -16.59
C HIS A 265 0.36 -7.34 -18.06
N PHE A 266 1.26 -7.71 -18.97
CA PHE A 266 1.13 -7.41 -20.40
C PHE A 266 1.01 -8.66 -21.27
N LYS A 267 0.75 -9.81 -20.65
CA LYS A 267 0.53 -11.09 -21.34
C LYS A 267 -0.93 -11.46 -21.29
N ASN A 268 -1.42 -12.05 -22.39
CA ASN A 268 -2.78 -12.56 -22.47
C ASN A 268 -2.84 -13.98 -21.89
N VAL A 269 -2.97 -14.06 -20.56
CA VAL A 269 -3.08 -15.32 -19.81
C VAL A 269 -4.30 -15.27 -18.87
N SER A 270 -4.82 -16.44 -18.49
CA SER A 270 -5.93 -16.52 -17.54
C SER A 270 -5.52 -16.01 -16.16
N GLU A 271 -6.52 -15.56 -15.40
CA GLU A 271 -6.35 -15.09 -14.03
C GLU A 271 -5.79 -16.18 -13.11
N ASP A 272 -6.20 -17.43 -13.31
CA ASP A 272 -5.67 -18.58 -12.56
C ASP A 272 -4.15 -18.71 -12.70
N ILE A 273 -3.61 -18.48 -13.91
CA ILE A 273 -2.16 -18.52 -14.16
C ILE A 273 -1.43 -17.42 -13.39
N LYS A 274 -2.03 -16.23 -13.29
CA LYS A 274 -1.45 -15.09 -12.57
C LYS A 274 -1.36 -15.33 -11.07
N ASP A 275 -2.24 -16.16 -10.52
CA ASP A 275 -2.32 -16.41 -9.08
C ASP A 275 -1.57 -17.66 -8.61
N VAL A 276 -1.07 -18.51 -9.53
CA VAL A 276 -0.45 -19.80 -9.16
C VAL A 276 0.62 -19.64 -8.08
N LEU A 277 1.59 -18.74 -8.27
CA LEU A 277 2.68 -18.60 -7.29
C LEU A 277 2.21 -18.00 -5.97
N ALA A 278 1.25 -17.07 -6.00
CA ALA A 278 0.65 -16.50 -4.81
C ALA A 278 -0.07 -17.59 -3.96
N ILE A 279 -0.86 -18.44 -4.60
CA ILE A 279 -1.57 -19.55 -3.93
C ILE A 279 -0.55 -20.56 -3.38
N GLU A 280 0.45 -20.93 -4.17
CA GLU A 280 1.45 -21.91 -3.79
C GLU A 280 2.33 -21.44 -2.62
N VAL A 281 2.72 -20.17 -2.57
CA VAL A 281 3.56 -19.66 -1.46
C VAL A 281 2.76 -19.60 -0.16
N VAL A 282 1.49 -19.18 -0.21
CA VAL A 282 0.60 -19.18 0.97
C VAL A 282 0.40 -20.60 1.49
N LYS A 283 0.16 -21.57 0.60
CA LYS A 283 0.07 -22.99 0.96
C LYS A 283 1.37 -23.52 1.56
N TRP A 284 2.52 -23.15 1.00
CA TRP A 284 3.83 -23.54 1.53
C TRP A 284 4.04 -22.98 2.93
N LEU A 285 3.70 -21.72 3.18
CA LEU A 285 3.79 -21.07 4.49
C LEU A 285 2.87 -21.74 5.51
N GLY A 286 1.64 -22.08 5.12
CA GLY A 286 0.69 -22.81 5.98
C GLY A 286 1.23 -24.16 6.50
N SER A 287 2.20 -24.78 5.80
CA SER A 287 2.86 -26.00 6.27
C SER A 287 3.87 -25.76 7.40
N LYS A 288 4.41 -24.53 7.52
CA LYS A 288 5.48 -24.21 8.47
C LYS A 288 4.95 -24.05 9.89
N GLN A 289 5.73 -24.54 10.85
CA GLN A 289 5.37 -24.43 12.26
C GLN A 289 5.42 -22.97 12.73
N SER A 290 6.44 -22.20 12.32
CA SER A 290 6.60 -20.79 12.65
C SER A 290 5.43 -19.93 12.14
N TRP A 291 4.93 -20.19 10.93
CA TRP A 291 3.71 -19.55 10.42
C TRP A 291 2.48 -19.85 11.28
N ARG A 292 2.22 -21.13 11.57
CA ARG A 292 1.04 -21.56 12.35
C ARG A 292 1.07 -21.07 13.79
N LYS A 293 2.25 -20.91 14.38
CA LYS A 293 2.43 -20.49 15.78
C LYS A 293 1.85 -19.09 16.03
N ASN A 294 2.09 -18.15 15.11
CA ASN A 294 1.72 -16.74 15.26
C ASN A 294 0.75 -16.26 14.17
N SER A 295 0.19 -17.18 13.39
CA SER A 295 -0.73 -16.91 12.28
C SER A 295 -0.20 -15.83 11.31
N GLY A 296 1.11 -15.84 11.04
CA GLY A 296 1.75 -14.88 10.14
C GLY A 296 2.02 -13.47 10.72
N LYS A 297 1.68 -13.18 11.99
CA LYS A 297 1.80 -11.81 12.55
C LYS A 297 3.24 -11.30 12.68
N ASP A 298 4.20 -12.22 12.76
CA ASP A 298 5.64 -11.99 12.81
C ASP A 298 6.31 -12.17 11.44
N HIS A 299 5.52 -12.35 10.38
CA HIS A 299 5.98 -12.48 9.00
C HIS A 299 5.91 -11.17 8.25
N VAL A 300 6.93 -10.95 7.43
CA VAL A 300 7.00 -9.80 6.54
C VAL A 300 7.24 -10.21 5.10
N PHE A 301 6.49 -9.57 4.20
CA PHE A 301 6.69 -9.61 2.76
C PHE A 301 7.19 -8.25 2.30
N VAL A 302 8.13 -8.25 1.36
CA VAL A 302 8.44 -7.07 0.56
C VAL A 302 7.80 -7.30 -0.80
N LEU A 303 6.97 -6.35 -1.23
CA LEU A 303 6.26 -6.39 -2.50
C LEU A 303 6.65 -5.15 -3.30
N GLY A 304 7.41 -5.35 -4.38
CA GLY A 304 8.07 -4.29 -5.14
C GLY A 304 7.15 -3.48 -6.06
N LYS A 305 5.84 -3.49 -5.77
CA LYS A 305 4.77 -2.86 -6.54
C LYS A 305 3.73 -2.22 -5.61
N ILE A 306 2.75 -1.51 -6.17
CA ILE A 306 1.72 -0.83 -5.37
C ILE A 306 0.70 -1.84 -4.82
N SER A 307 0.08 -1.56 -3.67
CA SER A 307 -0.86 -2.51 -3.02
C SER A 307 -1.99 -2.98 -3.94
N TRP A 308 -2.47 -2.11 -4.83
CA TRP A 308 -3.52 -2.41 -5.79
C TRP A 308 -3.16 -3.50 -6.81
N ASP A 309 -1.87 -3.72 -7.09
CA ASP A 309 -1.39 -4.77 -7.99
C ASP A 309 -1.59 -6.19 -7.44
N PHE A 310 -1.97 -6.31 -6.17
CA PHE A 310 -2.14 -7.58 -5.47
C PHE A 310 -3.55 -7.79 -4.91
N ARG A 311 -4.50 -6.91 -5.26
CA ARG A 311 -5.83 -6.83 -4.67
C ARG A 311 -6.96 -7.10 -5.67
N ARG A 312 -6.76 -8.10 -6.55
CA ARG A 312 -7.77 -8.48 -7.54
C ARG A 312 -8.92 -9.27 -6.90
N LYS A 313 -10.12 -8.68 -6.86
CA LYS A 313 -11.34 -9.23 -6.20
C LYS A 313 -12.37 -9.93 -7.14
N ASN A 314 -12.15 -9.96 -8.45
CA ASN A 314 -13.01 -10.48 -9.57
C ASN A 314 -13.52 -9.39 -10.55
N LYS A 315 -13.61 -9.73 -11.86
CA LYS A 315 -13.92 -8.90 -13.07
C LYS A 315 -12.80 -8.02 -13.64
N LEU A 316 -11.69 -7.83 -12.94
CA LEU A 316 -10.55 -7.07 -13.45
C LEU A 316 -9.44 -8.05 -13.83
N SER A 317 -8.80 -7.86 -14.99
CA SER A 317 -7.71 -8.73 -15.45
C SER A 317 -6.33 -8.34 -14.89
N TRP A 318 -6.26 -7.27 -14.10
CA TRP A 318 -5.01 -6.65 -13.64
C TRP A 318 -4.57 -7.17 -12.27
N GLY A 319 -3.28 -7.50 -12.15
CA GLY A 319 -2.66 -7.90 -10.87
C GLY A 319 -2.97 -9.33 -10.43
N SER A 320 -2.58 -9.63 -9.18
CA SER A 320 -2.82 -10.91 -8.50
C SER A 320 -3.89 -10.79 -7.40
N SER A 321 -4.37 -11.93 -6.89
CA SER A 321 -5.27 -11.99 -5.74
C SER A 321 -4.56 -12.14 -4.38
N LEU A 322 -3.22 -12.08 -4.33
CA LEU A 322 -2.41 -12.39 -3.14
C LEU A 322 -2.92 -11.72 -1.86
N LEU A 323 -3.14 -10.40 -1.87
CA LEU A 323 -3.54 -9.65 -0.68
C LEU A 323 -5.04 -9.73 -0.36
N GLU A 324 -5.83 -10.42 -1.19
CA GLU A 324 -7.23 -10.76 -0.91
C GLU A 324 -7.37 -12.12 -0.21
N MET A 325 -6.30 -12.91 -0.13
CA MET A 325 -6.29 -14.18 0.59
C MET A 325 -6.36 -13.96 2.10
N GLU A 326 -7.15 -14.77 2.80
CA GLU A 326 -7.38 -14.64 4.26
C GLU A 326 -6.06 -14.70 5.04
N GLU A 327 -5.14 -15.56 4.59
CA GLU A 327 -3.82 -15.77 5.18
C GLU A 327 -2.94 -14.52 5.13
N MET A 328 -3.23 -13.57 4.24
CA MET A 328 -2.45 -12.34 4.04
C MET A 328 -2.96 -11.14 4.87
N LYS A 329 -4.00 -11.31 5.70
CA LYS A 329 -4.49 -10.26 6.61
C LYS A 329 -3.49 -9.91 7.72
N ASN A 330 -2.85 -10.92 8.30
CA ASN A 330 -1.99 -10.77 9.48
C ASN A 330 -0.53 -10.34 9.18
N PRO A 331 0.14 -10.87 8.14
CA PRO A 331 1.51 -10.48 7.82
C PRO A 331 1.63 -9.00 7.52
N THR A 332 2.84 -8.48 7.75
CA THR A 332 3.19 -7.12 7.35
C THR A 332 3.64 -7.13 5.88
N LYS A 333 3.20 -6.15 5.12
CA LYS A 333 3.52 -6.00 3.69
C LYS A 333 4.22 -4.66 3.51
N LEU A 334 5.48 -4.70 3.14
CA LEU A 334 6.27 -3.53 2.75
C LEU A 334 6.06 -3.29 1.25
N LEU A 335 5.56 -2.12 0.88
CA LEU A 335 5.20 -1.79 -0.50
C LEU A 335 5.79 -0.45 -0.91
N ILE A 336 5.97 -0.21 -2.21
CA ILE A 336 6.34 1.14 -2.71
C ILE A 336 5.19 2.14 -2.59
N GLU A 337 3.96 1.66 -2.47
CA GLU A 337 2.74 2.45 -2.21
C GLU A 337 1.74 1.55 -1.46
N ARG A 338 1.33 1.97 -0.25
CA ARG A 338 0.42 1.22 0.62
C ARG A 338 -1.04 1.48 0.25
N ASN A 339 -1.90 0.56 0.67
CA ASN A 339 -3.32 0.85 0.85
C ASN A 339 -3.50 1.57 2.21
N PRO A 340 -3.93 2.85 2.25
CA PRO A 340 -4.04 3.61 3.50
C PRO A 340 -5.06 3.04 4.50
N TRP A 341 -5.98 2.20 4.05
CA TRP A 341 -7.00 1.54 4.88
C TRP A 341 -6.55 0.20 5.45
N GLU A 342 -5.28 -0.17 5.25
CA GLU A 342 -4.72 -1.45 5.68
C GLU A 342 -3.54 -1.21 6.61
N VAL A 343 -3.75 -1.39 7.91
CA VAL A 343 -2.74 -1.03 8.93
C VAL A 343 -1.42 -1.80 8.79
N ASN A 344 -1.49 -3.02 8.24
CA ASN A 344 -0.33 -3.89 7.99
C ASN A 344 0.33 -3.66 6.63
N ASP A 345 -0.21 -2.76 5.79
CA ASP A 345 0.46 -2.28 4.58
C ASP A 345 1.30 -1.06 4.96
N ILE A 346 2.62 -1.19 4.87
CA ILE A 346 3.58 -0.13 5.18
C ILE A 346 4.22 0.34 3.87
N ALA A 347 4.16 1.63 3.57
CA ALA A 347 4.86 2.16 2.41
C ALA A 347 6.32 2.47 2.78
N ILE A 348 7.25 1.97 1.98
CA ILE A 348 8.68 2.26 2.07
C ILE A 348 9.16 2.92 0.77
N PRO A 349 10.27 3.68 0.78
CA PRO A 349 10.73 4.45 -0.37
C PRO A 349 10.89 3.59 -1.63
N HIS A 350 10.54 4.15 -2.78
CA HIS A 350 10.97 3.53 -4.04
C HIS A 350 12.50 3.41 -4.07
N PRO A 351 13.07 2.34 -4.65
CA PRO A 351 14.51 2.27 -4.85
C PRO A 351 14.93 3.40 -5.81
N THR A 352 15.84 4.27 -5.37
CA THR A 352 16.36 5.40 -6.15
C THR A 352 17.55 4.98 -7.00
N PHE A 353 18.14 5.89 -7.78
CA PHE A 353 19.35 5.58 -8.56
C PHE A 353 20.65 5.56 -7.73
N PHE A 354 20.62 6.08 -6.49
CA PHE A 354 21.80 6.23 -5.64
C PHE A 354 21.81 5.17 -4.54
N HIS A 355 22.86 4.37 -4.53
CA HIS A 355 23.12 3.26 -3.63
C HIS A 355 24.52 3.42 -3.02
N PRO A 356 24.66 4.16 -1.91
CA PRO A 356 25.95 4.40 -1.27
C PRO A 356 26.53 3.09 -0.72
N LYS A 357 27.85 3.00 -0.62
CA LYS A 357 28.52 1.86 0.02
C LYS A 357 29.05 2.19 1.42
N THR A 358 29.28 3.48 1.68
CA THR A 358 29.88 3.98 2.93
C THR A 358 29.19 5.26 3.40
N ASP A 359 29.36 5.60 4.69
CA ASP A 359 28.92 6.89 5.23
C ASP A 359 29.57 8.09 4.51
N GLU A 360 30.77 7.90 3.98
CA GLU A 360 31.52 8.90 3.22
C GLU A 360 30.85 9.18 1.86
N ASP A 361 30.30 8.17 1.20
CA ASP A 361 29.54 8.35 -0.05
C ASP A 361 28.30 9.23 0.18
N ILE A 362 27.60 9.01 1.29
CA ILE A 362 26.43 9.81 1.68
C ILE A 362 26.85 11.26 1.96
N SER A 363 27.88 11.48 2.79
CA SER A 363 28.32 12.85 3.09
C SER A 363 28.85 13.59 1.89
N ASN A 364 29.60 12.93 1.00
CA ASN A 364 30.08 13.54 -0.22
C ASN A 364 28.91 13.95 -1.13
N TRP A 365 27.87 13.13 -1.19
CA TRP A 365 26.66 13.48 -1.93
C TRP A 365 25.89 14.63 -1.28
N GLN A 366 25.69 14.62 0.05
CA GLN A 366 25.05 15.72 0.78
C GLN A 366 25.78 17.04 0.53
N ASN A 367 27.11 17.05 0.67
CA ASN A 367 27.96 18.21 0.42
C ASN A 367 27.85 18.70 -1.04
N LYS A 368 27.87 17.78 -2.00
CA LYS A 368 27.72 18.12 -3.42
C LYS A 368 26.38 18.79 -3.71
N ILE A 369 25.29 18.28 -3.13
CA ILE A 369 23.94 18.77 -3.40
C ILE A 369 23.61 20.06 -2.67
N ILE A 370 24.08 20.24 -1.43
CA ILE A 370 23.81 21.45 -0.67
C ILE A 370 24.55 22.66 -1.26
N MET A 371 25.76 22.46 -1.79
CA MET A 371 26.56 23.52 -2.45
C MET A 371 26.19 23.75 -3.93
N LYS A 372 25.29 22.94 -4.49
CA LYS A 372 24.96 23.02 -5.91
C LYS A 372 24.21 24.32 -6.20
N HIS A 373 24.80 25.18 -7.03
CA HIS A 373 24.06 26.30 -7.62
C HIS A 373 22.97 25.77 -8.55
N ARG A 374 21.72 26.15 -8.26
CA ARG A 374 20.51 25.75 -9.01
C ARG A 374 20.16 26.86 -10.00
N ARG A 375 20.10 26.49 -11.28
CA ARG A 375 19.92 27.43 -12.40
C ARG A 375 18.45 27.64 -12.75
N SER A 376 17.57 26.79 -12.23
CA SER A 376 16.16 26.77 -12.58
C SER A 376 15.33 26.81 -11.32
N LEU A 377 14.29 27.63 -11.32
CA LEU A 377 13.36 27.67 -10.18
C LEU A 377 12.54 26.38 -10.16
N ILE A 378 12.02 25.97 -11.31
CA ILE A 378 11.09 24.85 -11.41
C ILE A 378 11.58 23.88 -12.46
N SER A 379 11.36 22.60 -12.23
CA SER A 379 11.44 21.60 -13.27
C SER A 379 10.25 20.66 -13.27
N PHE A 380 9.95 20.12 -14.45
CA PHE A 380 9.01 19.03 -14.60
C PHE A 380 9.58 17.96 -15.53
N ALA A 381 9.81 16.76 -14.99
CA ALA A 381 10.04 15.55 -15.75
C ALA A 381 8.70 14.80 -15.89
N GLY A 382 8.12 14.83 -17.08
CA GLY A 382 6.81 14.23 -17.32
C GLY A 382 6.41 14.12 -18.78
N GLY A 383 5.28 13.46 -19.02
CA GLY A 383 4.62 13.39 -20.31
C GLY A 383 3.12 13.61 -20.14
N ALA A 384 2.48 14.20 -21.15
CA ALA A 384 1.03 14.32 -21.18
C ALA A 384 0.37 12.93 -21.23
N ARG A 385 -0.85 12.81 -20.73
CA ARG A 385 -1.62 11.57 -20.87
C ARG A 385 -2.24 11.51 -22.27
N PRO A 386 -2.00 10.43 -23.05
CA PRO A 386 -2.64 10.26 -24.34
C PRO A 386 -4.17 10.35 -24.21
N GLY A 387 -4.80 11.18 -25.05
CA GLY A 387 -6.27 11.34 -25.06
C GLY A 387 -6.86 12.10 -23.86
N ASN A 388 -6.05 12.71 -22.98
CA ASN A 388 -6.54 13.48 -21.84
C ASN A 388 -5.86 14.86 -21.74
N PRO A 389 -6.29 15.84 -22.56
CA PRO A 389 -5.71 17.17 -22.58
C PRO A 389 -5.97 17.96 -21.28
N ASP A 390 -7.03 17.64 -20.54
CA ASP A 390 -7.40 18.31 -19.29
C ASP A 390 -6.74 17.69 -18.05
N SER A 391 -5.77 16.79 -18.25
CA SER A 391 -5.02 16.19 -17.15
C SER A 391 -4.15 17.24 -16.46
N ILE A 392 -3.94 17.09 -15.15
CA ILE A 392 -3.01 17.96 -14.40
C ILE A 392 -1.61 17.98 -15.03
N ARG A 393 -1.16 16.86 -15.61
CA ARG A 393 0.15 16.78 -16.27
C ARG A 393 0.20 17.71 -17.49
N SER A 394 -0.86 17.76 -18.28
CA SER A 394 -0.99 18.66 -19.42
C SER A 394 -0.96 20.12 -18.96
N THR A 395 -1.76 20.49 -17.94
CA THR A 395 -1.77 21.84 -17.37
C THR A 395 -0.38 22.27 -16.87
N LEU A 396 0.34 21.37 -16.21
CA LEU A 396 1.70 21.65 -15.72
C LEU A 396 2.71 21.76 -16.87
N ILE A 397 2.59 20.94 -17.92
CA ILE A 397 3.40 21.07 -19.14
C ILE A 397 3.15 22.43 -19.78
N ASP A 398 1.90 22.85 -19.92
CA ASP A 398 1.53 24.12 -20.54
C ASP A 398 2.09 25.32 -19.76
N GLN A 399 1.92 25.33 -18.43
CA GLN A 399 2.49 26.39 -17.58
C GLN A 399 4.02 26.43 -17.65
N CYS A 400 4.67 25.26 -17.66
CA CYS A 400 6.12 25.16 -17.69
C CYS A 400 6.71 25.59 -19.04
N THR A 401 6.14 25.12 -20.15
CA THR A 401 6.59 25.44 -21.51
C THR A 401 6.28 26.88 -21.91
N SER A 402 5.23 27.49 -21.34
CA SER A 402 4.93 28.91 -21.50
C SER A 402 5.85 29.83 -20.68
N SER A 403 6.60 29.29 -19.71
CA SER A 403 7.49 30.03 -18.81
C SER A 403 8.92 29.47 -18.81
N PRO A 404 9.61 29.40 -19.98
CA PRO A 404 10.87 28.69 -20.13
C PRO A 404 12.04 29.28 -19.33
N VAL A 405 11.91 30.54 -18.88
CA VAL A 405 12.90 31.18 -18.00
C VAL A 405 12.81 30.63 -16.57
N GLN A 406 11.60 30.36 -16.09
CA GLN A 406 11.35 29.91 -14.73
C GLN A 406 11.30 28.38 -14.63
N CYS A 407 10.87 27.69 -15.68
CA CYS A 407 10.58 26.26 -15.66
C CYS A 407 11.29 25.48 -16.77
N ARG A 408 12.06 24.45 -16.38
CA ARG A 408 12.65 23.47 -17.31
C ARG A 408 11.77 22.23 -17.44
N PHE A 409 11.31 21.95 -18.65
CA PHE A 409 10.54 20.76 -18.96
C PHE A 409 11.43 19.68 -19.59
N LEU A 410 11.38 18.46 -19.05
CA LEU A 410 11.96 17.25 -19.64
C LEU A 410 10.83 16.33 -20.08
N ASN A 411 10.69 16.16 -21.40
CA ASN A 411 9.64 15.34 -21.96
C ASN A 411 9.95 13.84 -21.82
N CYS A 412 9.14 13.13 -21.05
CA CYS A 412 9.26 11.69 -20.87
C CYS A 412 8.61 10.87 -22.01
N THR A 413 7.76 11.44 -22.86
CA THR A 413 7.09 10.67 -23.92
C THR A 413 8.04 10.22 -25.04
N SER A 414 9.17 10.91 -25.19
CA SER A 414 10.23 10.58 -26.14
C SER A 414 11.39 9.79 -25.51
N GLY A 415 11.15 9.12 -24.37
CA GLY A 415 12.17 8.36 -23.65
C GLY A 415 13.21 9.22 -22.90
N GLY A 416 12.98 10.53 -22.78
CA GLY A 416 13.92 11.45 -22.11
C GLY A 416 14.16 11.11 -20.63
N CYS A 417 13.19 10.44 -20.00
CA CYS A 417 13.22 10.04 -18.60
C CYS A 417 13.73 8.60 -18.39
N ASP A 418 14.00 7.85 -19.47
CA ASP A 418 14.61 6.52 -19.39
C ASP A 418 16.12 6.59 -19.10
N LYS A 419 16.69 7.80 -19.19
CA LYS A 419 18.08 8.11 -18.85
C LYS A 419 18.15 8.73 -17.46
N PRO A 420 18.63 7.99 -16.43
CA PRO A 420 18.77 8.52 -15.08
C PRO A 420 19.61 9.80 -15.04
N GLU A 421 20.64 9.92 -15.89
CA GLU A 421 21.51 11.10 -16.00
C GLU A 421 20.70 12.37 -16.24
N SER A 422 19.79 12.35 -17.23
CA SER A 422 18.97 13.51 -17.60
C SER A 422 18.04 13.94 -16.47
N VAL A 423 17.44 12.97 -15.76
CA VAL A 423 16.51 13.22 -14.66
C VAL A 423 17.26 13.80 -13.45
N ILE A 424 18.38 13.18 -13.10
CA ILE A 424 19.20 13.58 -11.96
C ILE A 424 19.88 14.93 -12.19
N GLU A 425 20.33 15.23 -13.41
CA GLU A 425 20.84 16.57 -13.77
C GLU A 425 19.74 17.63 -13.65
N LEU A 426 18.56 17.37 -14.20
CA LEU A 426 17.42 18.30 -14.14
C LEU A 426 17.07 18.65 -12.69
N PHE A 427 16.97 17.65 -11.82
CA PHE A 427 16.60 17.85 -10.42
C PHE A 427 17.71 18.52 -9.61
N GLN A 428 18.99 18.19 -9.85
CA GLN A 428 20.12 18.88 -9.21
C GLN A 428 20.16 20.37 -9.53
N ASP A 429 19.71 20.74 -10.73
CA ASP A 429 19.73 22.12 -11.20
C ASP A 429 18.50 22.95 -10.80
N SER A 430 17.50 22.34 -10.16
CA SER A 430 16.19 22.96 -9.93
C SER A 430 15.86 23.18 -8.47
N GLU A 431 15.26 24.32 -8.10
CA GLU A 431 14.80 24.56 -6.72
C GLU A 431 13.62 23.66 -6.36
N PHE A 432 12.61 23.61 -7.23
CA PHE A 432 11.38 22.84 -7.09
C PHE A 432 11.20 21.83 -8.22
N CYS A 433 10.65 20.66 -7.87
CA CYS A 433 10.39 19.57 -8.82
C CYS A 433 8.91 19.22 -8.79
N LEU A 434 8.22 19.37 -9.91
CA LEU A 434 6.78 19.10 -9.99
C LEU A 434 6.52 17.59 -9.97
N GLN A 435 5.79 17.12 -8.97
CA GLN A 435 5.47 15.70 -8.77
C GLN A 435 3.95 15.41 -8.83
N PRO A 436 3.26 15.64 -9.97
CA PRO A 436 1.87 15.21 -10.11
C PRO A 436 1.74 13.68 -10.04
N PRO A 437 0.56 13.15 -9.67
CA PRO A 437 0.26 11.73 -9.76
C PRO A 437 0.48 11.16 -11.17
N GLY A 438 0.87 9.88 -11.22
CA GLY A 438 0.93 9.06 -12.43
C GLY A 438 -0.27 8.12 -12.49
N ASP A 439 -0.02 6.89 -12.94
CA ASP A 439 -1.02 5.81 -12.92
C ASP A 439 -1.37 5.38 -11.49
N SER A 440 -0.44 5.59 -10.56
CA SER A 440 -0.70 5.62 -9.13
C SER A 440 -0.33 6.99 -8.53
N PRO A 441 -0.80 7.30 -7.29
CA PRO A 441 -0.46 8.52 -6.59
C PRO A 441 1.04 8.83 -6.49
N THR A 442 1.88 7.84 -6.21
CA THR A 442 3.32 8.07 -6.01
C THR A 442 4.17 7.56 -7.16
N ARG A 443 5.22 8.32 -7.50
CA ARG A 443 6.21 7.95 -8.51
C ARG A 443 7.60 7.88 -7.89
N LYS A 444 8.47 6.98 -8.38
CA LYS A 444 9.91 6.93 -8.04
C LYS A 444 10.57 8.32 -8.13
N SER A 445 10.15 9.14 -9.09
CA SER A 445 10.56 10.53 -9.30
C SER A 445 10.48 11.42 -8.04
N VAL A 446 9.52 11.18 -7.12
CA VAL A 446 9.44 11.89 -5.84
C VAL A 446 10.72 11.67 -5.04
N PHE A 447 11.12 10.41 -4.88
CA PHE A 447 12.32 10.03 -4.13
C PHE A 447 13.61 10.45 -4.83
N ASP A 448 13.67 10.33 -6.17
CA ASP A 448 14.82 10.83 -6.94
C ASP A 448 14.99 12.35 -6.79
N SER A 449 13.88 13.12 -6.72
CA SER A 449 13.96 14.56 -6.50
C SER A 449 14.44 14.93 -5.10
N LEU A 450 14.01 14.20 -4.07
CA LEU A 450 14.49 14.35 -2.69
C LEU A 450 15.99 14.03 -2.59
N VAL A 451 16.43 12.92 -3.19
CA VAL A 451 17.87 12.55 -3.22
C VAL A 451 18.71 13.59 -3.98
N ALA A 452 18.14 14.28 -4.97
CA ALA A 452 18.80 15.39 -5.67
C ALA A 452 18.69 16.76 -4.96
N GLY A 453 18.09 16.82 -3.77
CA GLY A 453 17.86 18.06 -3.00
C GLY A 453 16.90 19.05 -3.65
N CYS A 454 16.09 18.57 -4.59
CA CYS A 454 15.03 19.35 -5.22
C CYS A 454 13.76 19.24 -4.40
N ILE A 455 13.12 20.37 -4.07
CA ILE A 455 11.94 20.38 -3.20
C ILE A 455 10.74 19.85 -4.00
N PRO A 456 10.16 18.68 -3.66
CA PRO A 456 9.01 18.15 -4.36
C PRO A 456 7.77 19.05 -4.17
N VAL A 457 7.10 19.34 -5.28
CA VAL A 457 5.79 19.97 -5.30
C VAL A 457 4.75 18.87 -5.49
N ILE A 458 3.96 18.64 -4.44
CA ILE A 458 2.97 17.57 -4.33
C ILE A 458 1.59 18.12 -4.68
N PHE A 459 0.86 17.38 -5.51
CA PHE A 459 -0.46 17.80 -6.00
C PHE A 459 -1.62 16.97 -5.45
N ASP A 460 -1.30 15.88 -4.77
CA ASP A 460 -2.25 14.98 -4.16
C ASP A 460 -1.64 14.43 -2.86
N PRO A 461 -2.30 14.53 -1.69
CA PRO A 461 -1.74 14.04 -0.44
C PRO A 461 -1.47 12.52 -0.44
N TYR A 462 -2.17 11.75 -1.27
CA TYR A 462 -1.89 10.31 -1.43
C TYR A 462 -0.50 10.03 -2.04
N THR A 463 0.16 11.01 -2.65
CA THR A 463 1.53 10.88 -3.19
C THR A 463 2.60 10.72 -2.10
N ALA A 464 2.36 11.16 -0.86
CA ALA A 464 3.37 11.04 0.19
C ALA A 464 2.79 11.03 1.62
N TYR A 465 1.84 11.92 1.89
CA TYR A 465 1.38 12.28 3.22
C TYR A 465 0.66 11.13 3.92
N TYR A 466 -0.02 10.28 3.13
CA TYR A 466 -0.72 9.10 3.61
C TYR A 466 0.03 7.78 3.39
N GLN A 467 1.32 7.83 3.05
CA GLN A 467 2.10 6.67 2.62
C GLN A 467 3.25 6.34 3.58
N TYR A 468 4.25 7.23 3.67
CA TYR A 468 5.61 6.88 4.12
C TYR A 468 5.87 7.25 5.58
N THR A 469 5.03 6.76 6.51
CA THR A 469 5.10 7.11 7.95
C THR A 469 6.45 6.85 8.61
N TRP A 470 7.21 5.87 8.13
CA TRP A 470 8.53 5.54 8.68
C TRP A 470 9.69 6.34 8.05
N HIS A 471 9.48 6.95 6.88
CA HIS A 471 10.56 7.56 6.11
C HIS A 471 10.36 9.06 5.83
N LEU A 472 9.14 9.58 5.99
CA LEU A 472 8.82 10.99 5.84
C LEU A 472 8.16 11.55 7.12
N PRO A 473 8.49 12.79 7.50
CA PRO A 473 8.00 13.40 8.72
C PRO A 473 6.51 13.76 8.60
N GLU A 474 5.89 13.97 9.76
CA GLU A 474 4.49 14.39 9.85
C GLU A 474 4.28 15.84 9.42
N ASP A 475 5.19 16.75 9.75
CA ASP A 475 5.16 18.09 9.19
C ASP A 475 5.69 18.07 7.75
N HIS A 476 4.78 18.02 6.78
CA HIS A 476 5.15 17.93 5.37
C HIS A 476 5.73 19.22 4.79
N ARG A 477 5.54 20.36 5.47
CA ARG A 477 6.07 21.67 5.04
C ARG A 477 7.60 21.74 5.19
N THR A 478 8.18 20.83 5.97
CA THR A 478 9.64 20.73 6.14
C THR A 478 10.34 20.22 4.88
N TYR A 479 9.65 19.50 3.99
CA TYR A 479 10.27 18.86 2.83
C TYR A 479 9.52 19.02 1.51
N SER A 480 8.29 19.56 1.51
CA SER A 480 7.48 19.62 0.29
C SER A 480 6.56 20.83 0.25
N VAL A 481 6.14 21.20 -0.97
CA VAL A 481 5.12 22.22 -1.20
C VAL A 481 3.86 21.55 -1.70
N TYR A 482 2.72 21.77 -1.04
CA TYR A 482 1.43 21.28 -1.50
C TYR A 482 0.70 22.31 -2.37
N ILE A 483 0.20 21.86 -3.53
CA ILE A 483 -0.71 22.64 -4.38
C ILE A 483 -1.90 21.76 -4.75
N ASN A 484 -3.11 22.17 -4.38
CA ASN A 484 -4.30 21.38 -4.65
C ASN A 484 -4.52 21.18 -6.16
N LYS A 485 -4.61 19.91 -6.61
CA LYS A 485 -4.83 19.58 -8.02
C LYS A 485 -6.10 20.18 -8.63
N GLU A 486 -7.18 20.34 -7.85
CA GLU A 486 -8.45 20.86 -8.34
C GLU A 486 -8.39 22.38 -8.53
N GLU A 487 -7.63 23.10 -7.70
CA GLU A 487 -7.35 24.53 -7.90
C GLU A 487 -6.53 24.78 -9.18
N LEU A 488 -5.63 23.87 -9.51
CA LEU A 488 -4.87 23.93 -10.76
C LEU A 488 -5.72 23.68 -11.98
N LYS A 489 -6.56 22.63 -11.96
CA LYS A 489 -7.48 22.33 -13.06
C LYS A 489 -8.46 23.48 -13.31
N THR A 490 -8.96 24.09 -12.24
CA THR A 490 -9.86 25.26 -12.32
C THR A 490 -9.11 26.57 -12.60
N LYS A 491 -7.80 26.52 -12.82
CA LYS A 491 -6.91 27.67 -13.09
C LYS A 491 -6.97 28.77 -12.01
N LYS A 492 -7.35 28.41 -10.79
CA LYS A 492 -7.34 29.31 -9.62
C LYS A 492 -5.93 29.58 -9.11
N VAL A 493 -5.00 28.65 -9.37
CA VAL A 493 -3.59 28.76 -8.96
C VAL A 493 -2.69 28.61 -10.18
N ASN A 494 -1.69 29.49 -10.29
CA ASN A 494 -0.54 29.34 -11.18
C ASN A 494 0.64 28.81 -10.36
N VAL A 495 1.22 27.68 -10.76
CA VAL A 495 2.33 27.03 -10.03
C VAL A 495 3.58 27.90 -10.04
N ILE A 496 3.86 28.54 -11.17
CA ILE A 496 5.06 29.36 -11.35
C ILE A 496 5.00 30.56 -10.39
N GLU A 497 3.87 31.27 -10.37
CA GLU A 497 3.66 32.42 -9.48
C GLU A 497 3.74 32.04 -8.01
N LYS A 498 3.06 30.95 -7.62
CA LYS A 498 3.06 30.47 -6.23
C LYS A 498 4.47 30.13 -5.73
N LEU A 499 5.27 29.46 -6.55
CA LEU A 499 6.63 29.05 -6.16
C LEU A 499 7.64 30.20 -6.26
N MET A 500 7.43 31.18 -7.14
CA MET A 500 8.23 32.42 -7.17
C MET A 500 8.06 33.26 -5.90
N ALA A 501 6.87 33.24 -5.29
CA ALA A 501 6.57 33.99 -4.08
C ALA A 501 7.27 33.45 -2.83
N MET A 502 7.79 32.22 -2.86
CA MET A 502 8.49 31.62 -1.72
C MET A 502 9.87 32.27 -1.51
N SER A 503 10.19 32.58 -0.26
CA SER A 503 11.47 33.20 0.07
C SER A 503 12.64 32.26 -0.19
N LEU A 504 13.84 32.83 -0.36
CA LEU A 504 15.07 32.03 -0.45
C LEU A 504 15.29 31.22 0.84
N ARG A 505 15.02 31.84 2.00
CA ARG A 505 15.18 31.23 3.32
C ARG A 505 14.35 29.95 3.47
N GLU A 506 13.05 30.02 3.14
CA GLU A 506 12.17 28.84 3.21
C GLU A 506 12.69 27.71 2.32
N ARG A 507 13.15 28.03 1.10
CA ARG A 507 13.72 27.05 0.17
C ARG A 507 15.00 26.41 0.69
N GLU A 508 15.90 27.22 1.25
CA GLU A 508 17.15 26.74 1.84
C GLU A 508 16.90 25.86 3.07
N ASP A 509 15.98 26.26 3.94
CA ASP A 509 15.62 25.51 5.14
C ASP A 509 15.01 24.14 4.76
N MET A 510 14.05 24.11 3.83
CA MET A 510 13.47 22.86 3.34
C MET A 510 14.52 21.94 2.69
N ARG A 511 15.41 22.49 1.87
CA ARG A 511 16.47 21.71 1.21
C ARG A 511 17.47 21.17 2.20
N SER A 512 17.89 21.98 3.17
CA SER A 512 18.78 21.56 4.25
C SER A 512 18.18 20.35 4.97
N TYR A 513 16.90 20.44 5.33
CA TYR A 513 16.18 19.33 5.95
C TYR A 513 16.14 18.08 5.05
N ILE A 514 15.78 18.22 3.77
CA ILE A 514 15.77 17.10 2.80
C ILE A 514 17.15 16.42 2.74
N VAL A 515 18.22 17.21 2.57
CA VAL A 515 19.57 16.69 2.34
C VAL A 515 20.13 16.05 3.60
N HIS A 516 19.98 16.68 4.76
CA HIS A 516 20.62 16.23 5.99
C HIS A 516 19.80 15.21 6.79
N GLU A 517 18.47 15.38 6.84
CA GLU A 517 17.60 14.55 7.67
C GLU A 517 16.93 13.41 6.89
N LEU A 518 16.52 13.65 5.64
CA LEU A 518 15.76 12.64 4.88
C LEU A 518 16.62 11.75 4.01
N LEU A 519 17.49 12.35 3.18
CA LEU A 519 18.21 11.65 2.11
C LEU A 519 18.84 10.32 2.54
N PRO A 520 19.56 10.21 3.68
CA PRO A 520 20.14 8.94 4.09
C PRO A 520 19.08 7.84 4.24
N GLY A 521 17.95 8.15 4.87
CA GLY A 521 16.84 7.23 5.09
C GLY A 521 15.94 6.92 3.88
N LEU A 522 16.23 7.53 2.72
CA LEU A 522 15.49 7.35 1.46
C LEU A 522 16.23 6.48 0.44
N VAL A 523 17.52 6.22 0.65
CA VAL A 523 18.34 5.37 -0.23
C VAL A 523 18.46 3.96 0.33
N TYR A 524 18.78 3.00 -0.53
CA TYR A 524 19.16 1.65 -0.11
C TYR A 524 20.64 1.47 -0.38
N GLY A 525 21.46 1.36 0.66
CA GLY A 525 22.89 1.11 0.50
C GLY A 525 23.21 -0.20 -0.23
N ASP A 526 24.40 -0.24 -0.82
CA ASP A 526 24.97 -1.44 -1.42
C ASP A 526 24.88 -2.62 -0.43
N PRO A 527 24.53 -3.84 -0.88
CA PRO A 527 24.46 -5.01 0.01
C PRO A 527 25.74 -5.33 0.79
N ASN A 528 26.90 -4.89 0.31
CA ASN A 528 28.19 -5.06 0.97
C ASN A 528 28.66 -3.77 1.68
N GLY A 529 27.82 -2.74 1.71
CA GLY A 529 28.07 -1.50 2.42
C GLY A 529 27.97 -1.69 3.93
N LYS A 530 28.65 -0.80 4.65
CA LYS A 530 28.57 -0.71 6.12
C LYS A 530 28.40 0.76 6.49
N PHE A 531 27.40 1.02 7.32
CA PHE A 531 27.07 2.34 7.80
C PHE A 531 27.15 2.33 9.32
N GLU A 532 27.91 3.26 9.89
CA GLU A 532 28.03 3.47 11.32
C GLU A 532 27.32 4.76 11.73
N ARG A 533 27.38 5.79 10.88
CA ARG A 533 26.82 7.11 11.16
C ARG A 533 25.39 7.27 10.65
N PHE A 534 25.12 6.82 9.43
CA PHE A 534 23.81 6.93 8.81
C PHE A 534 23.00 5.64 8.92
N ARG A 535 21.68 5.78 8.89
CA ARG A 535 20.75 4.66 8.72
C ARG A 535 20.04 4.86 7.41
N ASP A 536 20.07 3.83 6.58
CA ASP A 536 19.42 3.92 5.27
C ASP A 536 17.96 3.43 5.32
N GLY A 537 17.29 3.45 4.16
CA GLY A 537 15.89 3.01 4.06
C GLY A 537 15.68 1.55 4.48
N PHE A 538 16.68 0.68 4.30
CA PHE A 538 16.61 -0.69 4.77
C PHE A 538 16.72 -0.76 6.30
N ASP A 539 17.70 -0.07 6.88
CA ASP A 539 17.95 -0.09 8.32
C ASP A 539 16.76 0.45 9.12
N ILE A 540 16.20 1.60 8.68
CA ILE A 540 15.00 2.21 9.30
C ILE A 540 13.82 1.23 9.24
N THR A 541 13.64 0.54 8.12
CA THR A 541 12.54 -0.41 7.92
C THR A 541 12.68 -1.62 8.84
N ILE A 542 13.85 -2.25 8.90
CA ILE A 542 14.10 -3.43 9.73
C ILE A 542 13.98 -3.09 11.22
N ASP A 543 14.56 -1.98 11.67
CA ASP A 543 14.45 -1.54 13.06
C ASP A 543 12.98 -1.30 13.47
N SER A 544 12.21 -0.68 12.57
CA SER A 544 10.80 -0.38 12.82
C SER A 544 9.94 -1.64 12.81
N LEU A 545 10.25 -2.63 11.95
CA LEU A 545 9.61 -3.95 11.98
C LEU A 545 9.87 -4.69 13.31
N LEU A 546 11.12 -4.72 13.76
CA LEU A 546 11.49 -5.39 15.02
C LEU A 546 10.79 -4.72 16.22
N ARG A 547 10.72 -3.38 16.23
CA ARG A 547 9.98 -2.62 17.24
C ARG A 547 8.47 -2.90 17.18
N MET A 548 7.88 -2.91 15.98
CA MET A 548 6.47 -3.24 15.76
C MET A 548 6.12 -4.62 16.31
N ILE A 549 6.89 -5.65 15.95
CA ILE A 549 6.63 -7.03 16.39
C ILE A 549 6.80 -7.15 17.90
N SER A 550 7.78 -6.46 18.48
CA SER A 550 7.98 -6.43 19.93
C SER A 550 6.77 -5.84 20.66
N LYS A 551 6.13 -4.81 20.09
CA LYS A 551 4.88 -4.25 20.65
C LYS A 551 3.67 -5.18 20.43
N LYS A 552 3.52 -5.77 19.23
CA LYS A 552 2.37 -6.61 18.86
C LYS A 552 2.30 -7.97 19.58
N ILE A 553 3.43 -8.52 20.03
CA ILE A 553 3.48 -9.82 20.72
C ILE A 553 3.29 -9.68 22.24
N VAL A 554 3.51 -8.49 22.80
CA VAL A 554 3.35 -8.22 24.25
C VAL A 554 1.91 -7.79 24.59
N SER A 555 1.13 -7.33 23.60
CA SER A 555 -0.31 -7.06 23.68
C SER A 555 -1.13 -8.27 23.23
#